data_AF-B9L704-F1
#
_entry.id   AF-B9L704-F1
#
_cell.length_a   1.000
_cell.length_b   1.000
_cell.length_c   1.000
_cell.angle_alpha   90.00
_cell.angle_beta   90.00
_cell.angle_gamma   90.00
#
_symmetry.space_group_name_H-M   'P 1'
#
loop_
_entity.id
_entity.type
_entity.pdbx_description
1 polymer ?
#
loop_
_entity_poly.entity_id
_entity_poly.type
_entity_poly.pdbx_seq_one_letter_code
_entity_poly.pdbx_strand_id
1 'polypeptide(L)'
;MKKLILFLAVFLFANPLFTINEYRNAVRLNPLDENPSLTLAAKWHAKYIYANNEITHIQRKYGRYFSGKTPADRAISCGYESRYVIENLSRGEKSYNESIKDLFGAIYHRFGFLNFNINEIGYYKLNDIYVYNMGNSFINRACKIKSDYKSGFAGLCRDKNKIIPKGVYYDQMKTNPQMVTWPYDGMKNTPAVFYEEIPDPLPEYGVCGYPVSISFNPYYYENKKISLISFELYKNGKKVEKTKIITYKNDVNRMLKKTQFVLFPLERLEYGAHYDVKADFIINGRMKSFEWGFDVEEKRIPVITVIGTNGKYFIKSNITYLIYFKPLNSNDRLSGLKYEYIKGLKINKIGYKDANTIYLNISGYPGKKLKITTKKRKIILVIKD
;
A
#
# COMPACT_ATOMS: atom_id res chain seq x y z
N MET A 1 -27.24 -34.02 -34.25
CA MET A 1 -26.29 -33.89 -33.13
C MET A 1 -25.75 -32.46 -33.07
N LYS A 2 -26.34 -31.58 -32.23
CA LYS A 2 -25.80 -30.24 -31.97
C LYS A 2 -24.84 -30.34 -30.78
N LYS A 3 -23.54 -30.12 -31.01
CA LYS A 3 -22.55 -29.99 -29.93
C LYS A 3 -22.78 -28.65 -29.23
N LEU A 4 -23.21 -28.72 -27.98
CA LEU A 4 -23.31 -27.59 -27.08
C LEU A 4 -21.88 -27.24 -26.61
N ILE A 5 -21.30 -26.17 -27.13
CA ILE A 5 -20.04 -25.63 -26.61
C ILE A 5 -20.39 -24.84 -25.36
N LEU A 6 -20.11 -25.44 -24.20
CA LEU A 6 -20.25 -24.78 -22.91
C LEU A 6 -19.09 -23.78 -22.76
N PHE A 7 -19.37 -22.50 -22.99
CA PHE A 7 -18.47 -21.42 -22.60
C PHE A 7 -18.44 -21.38 -21.07
N LEU A 8 -17.43 -22.00 -20.46
CA LEU A 8 -17.14 -21.87 -19.04
C LEU A 8 -16.58 -20.46 -18.82
N ALA A 9 -17.47 -19.48 -18.62
CA ALA A 9 -17.09 -18.18 -18.09
C ALA A 9 -16.62 -18.40 -16.65
N VAL A 10 -15.32 -18.64 -16.46
CA VAL A 10 -14.70 -18.56 -15.15
C VAL A 10 -14.84 -17.11 -14.72
N PHE A 11 -15.83 -16.85 -13.87
CA PHE A 11 -15.84 -15.64 -13.07
C PHE A 11 -14.61 -15.69 -12.17
N LEU A 12 -13.50 -15.10 -12.64
CA LEU A 12 -12.33 -14.77 -11.85
C LEU A 12 -12.79 -13.81 -10.76
N PHE A 13 -13.27 -14.35 -9.63
CA PHE A 13 -13.25 -13.60 -8.39
C PHE A 13 -11.80 -13.15 -8.20
N ALA A 14 -11.57 -11.83 -8.13
CA ALA A 14 -10.25 -11.24 -8.05
C ALA A 14 -9.46 -11.87 -6.90
N ASN A 15 -8.57 -12.80 -7.25
CA ASN A 15 -7.75 -13.51 -6.29
C ASN A 15 -6.67 -12.53 -5.81
N PRO A 16 -6.62 -12.19 -4.50
CA PRO A 16 -5.59 -11.27 -3.99
C PRO A 16 -4.16 -11.74 -4.30
N LEU A 17 -3.93 -13.06 -4.33
CA LEU A 17 -2.64 -13.63 -4.69
C LEU A 17 -2.22 -13.25 -6.11
N PHE A 18 -3.17 -13.27 -7.05
CA PHE A 18 -2.91 -12.88 -8.43
C PHE A 18 -2.45 -11.43 -8.49
N THR A 19 -3.19 -10.49 -7.88
CA THR A 19 -2.82 -9.06 -7.87
C THR A 19 -1.47 -8.80 -7.20
N ILE A 20 -1.17 -9.47 -6.08
CA ILE A 20 0.13 -9.34 -5.40
C ILE A 20 1.25 -9.89 -6.28
N ASN A 21 1.05 -11.04 -6.91
CA ASN A 21 2.06 -11.65 -7.78
C ASN A 21 2.26 -10.85 -9.08
N GLU A 22 1.23 -10.19 -9.63
CA GLU A 22 1.40 -9.24 -10.74
C GLU A 22 2.35 -8.10 -10.35
N TYR A 23 2.18 -7.52 -9.15
CA TYR A 23 3.08 -6.47 -8.66
C TYR A 23 4.49 -6.98 -8.37
N ARG A 24 4.63 -8.19 -7.80
CA ARG A 24 5.95 -8.80 -7.57
C ARG A 24 6.66 -9.13 -8.89
N ASN A 25 5.95 -9.69 -9.86
CA ASN A 25 6.48 -9.98 -11.19
C ASN A 25 6.90 -8.71 -11.93
N ALA A 26 6.14 -7.62 -11.82
CA ALA A 26 6.47 -6.34 -12.44
C ALA A 26 7.81 -5.76 -11.93
N VAL A 27 8.16 -6.03 -10.68
CA VAL A 27 9.49 -5.71 -10.11
C VAL A 27 10.48 -6.87 -10.16
N ARG A 28 10.15 -7.94 -10.90
CA ARG A 28 10.95 -9.15 -11.09
C ARG A 28 11.22 -9.96 -9.82
N LEU A 29 10.47 -9.74 -8.74
CA LEU A 29 10.48 -10.63 -7.58
C LEU A 29 9.77 -11.93 -7.93
N ASN A 30 10.22 -13.03 -7.31
CA ASN A 30 9.54 -14.31 -7.42
C ASN A 30 8.11 -14.22 -6.88
N PRO A 31 7.15 -14.92 -7.50
CA PRO A 31 5.78 -14.99 -7.00
C PRO A 31 5.72 -15.68 -5.62
N LEU A 32 4.61 -15.47 -4.93
CA LEU A 32 4.27 -16.14 -3.68
C LEU A 32 3.34 -17.33 -3.95
N ASP A 33 3.56 -18.42 -3.23
CA ASP A 33 2.66 -19.56 -3.19
C ASP A 33 1.69 -19.47 -2.00
N GLU A 34 0.48 -20.01 -2.14
CA GLU A 34 -0.46 -20.02 -1.02
C GLU A 34 -0.07 -21.06 0.05
N ASN A 35 -0.08 -20.66 1.33
CA ASN A 35 0.19 -21.54 2.46
C ASN A 35 -1.03 -21.69 3.38
N PRO A 36 -1.61 -22.89 3.53
CA PRO A 36 -2.81 -23.10 4.35
C PRO A 36 -2.68 -22.72 5.83
N SER A 37 -1.51 -22.91 6.44
CA SER A 37 -1.28 -22.53 7.84
C SER A 37 -1.29 -21.00 8.03
N LEU A 38 -0.68 -20.27 7.09
CA LEU A 38 -0.73 -18.81 7.09
C LEU A 38 -2.14 -18.28 6.81
N THR A 39 -2.90 -18.95 5.93
CA THR A 39 -4.32 -18.62 5.65
C THR A 39 -5.19 -18.83 6.88
N LEU A 40 -4.98 -19.94 7.61
CA LEU A 40 -5.68 -20.21 8.85
C LEU A 40 -5.34 -19.17 9.94
N ALA A 41 -4.07 -18.77 10.04
CA ALA A 41 -3.64 -17.72 10.96
C ALA A 41 -4.28 -16.36 10.62
N ALA A 42 -4.34 -16.00 9.33
CA ALA A 42 -4.99 -14.78 8.86
C ALA A 42 -6.50 -14.80 9.18
N LYS A 43 -7.16 -15.93 8.99
CA LYS A 43 -8.59 -16.13 9.32
C LYS A 43 -8.88 -15.92 10.80
N TRP A 44 -8.10 -16.52 11.69
CA TRP A 44 -8.29 -16.33 13.14
C TRP A 44 -8.00 -14.90 13.56
N HIS A 45 -7.01 -14.26 12.94
CA HIS A 45 -6.71 -12.87 13.25
C HIS A 45 -7.81 -11.91 12.79
N ALA A 46 -8.36 -12.08 11.58
CA ALA A 46 -9.50 -11.30 11.11
C ALA A 46 -10.73 -11.47 12.02
N LYS A 47 -11.01 -12.70 12.48
CA LYS A 47 -12.07 -12.97 13.48
C LYS A 47 -11.81 -12.27 14.80
N TYR A 48 -10.57 -12.25 15.27
CA TYR A 48 -10.19 -11.51 16.48
C TYR A 48 -10.42 -10.01 16.31
N ILE A 49 -9.93 -9.39 15.23
CA ILE A 49 -10.11 -7.95 14.96
C ILE A 49 -11.61 -7.61 14.95
N TYR A 50 -12.41 -8.42 14.26
CA TYR A 50 -13.86 -8.21 14.19
C TYR A 50 -14.53 -8.32 15.56
N ALA A 51 -14.25 -9.39 16.31
CA ALA A 51 -14.92 -9.66 17.58
C ALA A 51 -14.52 -8.71 18.72
N ASN A 52 -13.32 -8.11 18.64
CA ASN A 52 -12.81 -7.19 19.66
C ASN A 52 -12.85 -5.72 19.18
N ASN A 53 -13.32 -5.47 17.95
CA ASN A 53 -13.41 -4.16 17.31
C ASN A 53 -12.13 -3.30 17.40
N GLU A 54 -10.97 -3.93 17.21
CA GLU A 54 -9.64 -3.30 17.34
C GLU A 54 -8.78 -3.71 16.14
N ILE A 55 -8.34 -2.73 15.34
CA ILE A 55 -7.36 -2.95 14.28
C ILE A 55 -5.96 -2.97 14.89
N THR A 56 -5.30 -4.13 14.91
CA THR A 56 -4.03 -4.32 15.62
C THR A 56 -3.28 -5.54 15.08
N HIS A 57 -1.96 -5.46 14.98
CA HIS A 57 -1.09 -6.62 14.73
C HIS A 57 -0.91 -7.52 15.97
N ILE A 58 -1.22 -7.00 17.16
CA ILE A 58 -0.99 -7.65 18.45
C ILE A 58 -2.31 -8.03 19.10
N GLN A 59 -2.47 -9.32 19.40
CA GLN A 59 -3.62 -9.81 20.17
C GLN A 59 -3.34 -9.77 21.68
N ARG A 60 -4.37 -9.45 22.46
CA ARG A 60 -4.36 -9.52 23.92
C ARG A 60 -4.80 -10.91 24.37
N LYS A 61 -4.09 -11.46 25.36
CA LYS A 61 -4.42 -12.79 25.92
C LYS A 61 -5.88 -12.79 26.40
N TYR A 62 -6.60 -13.88 26.12
CA TYR A 62 -8.02 -14.08 26.44
C TYR A 62 -9.02 -13.23 25.65
N GLY A 63 -8.58 -12.40 24.69
CA GLY A 63 -9.51 -11.77 23.74
C GLY A 63 -10.25 -12.83 22.91
N ARG A 64 -11.47 -12.51 22.46
CA ARG A 64 -12.28 -13.48 21.70
C ARG A 64 -11.56 -13.84 20.39
N TYR A 65 -11.50 -15.14 20.07
CA TYR A 65 -10.71 -15.68 18.96
C TYR A 65 -9.19 -15.46 19.06
N PHE A 66 -8.65 -15.31 20.28
CA PHE A 66 -7.21 -15.28 20.51
C PHE A 66 -6.56 -16.57 20.00
N SER A 67 -5.56 -16.42 19.12
CA SER A 67 -4.76 -17.52 18.57
C SER A 67 -3.25 -17.33 18.77
N GLY A 68 -2.82 -16.16 19.28
CA GLY A 68 -1.42 -15.86 19.55
C GLY A 68 -1.15 -14.36 19.58
N LYS A 69 -0.20 -13.91 20.43
CA LYS A 69 0.07 -12.48 20.64
C LYS A 69 0.59 -11.80 19.38
N THR A 70 1.62 -12.34 18.76
CA THR A 70 2.26 -11.77 17.54
C THR A 70 1.83 -12.53 16.28
N PRO A 71 2.05 -11.99 15.06
CA PRO A 71 1.80 -12.73 13.82
C PRO A 71 2.48 -14.10 13.79
N ALA A 72 3.74 -14.17 14.25
CA ALA A 72 4.49 -15.41 14.38
C ALA A 72 3.84 -16.41 15.35
N ASP A 73 3.36 -15.96 16.52
CA ASP A 73 2.72 -16.86 17.49
C ASP A 73 1.39 -17.41 16.94
N ARG A 74 0.64 -16.60 16.18
CA ARG A 74 -0.59 -17.04 15.49
C ARG A 74 -0.31 -18.04 14.38
N ALA A 75 0.76 -17.82 13.60
CA ALA A 75 1.17 -18.76 12.57
C ALA A 75 1.57 -20.12 13.18
N ILE A 76 2.33 -20.10 14.27
CA ILE A 76 2.73 -21.29 15.04
C ILE A 76 1.53 -22.08 15.56
N SER A 77 0.52 -21.40 16.12
CA SER A 77 -0.70 -22.10 16.58
C SER A 77 -1.51 -22.73 15.44
N CYS A 78 -1.25 -22.32 14.19
CA CYS A 78 -1.88 -22.84 12.98
C CYS A 78 -0.99 -23.81 12.19
N GLY A 79 0.12 -24.30 12.77
CA GLY A 79 0.98 -25.32 12.16
C GLY A 79 2.10 -24.79 11.26
N TYR A 80 2.36 -23.48 11.29
CA TYR A 80 3.51 -22.86 10.63
C TYR A 80 4.70 -22.79 11.59
N GLU A 81 5.73 -23.61 11.38
CA GLU A 81 6.81 -23.81 12.37
C GLU A 81 7.84 -22.67 12.41
N SER A 82 7.85 -21.81 11.38
CA SER A 82 8.72 -20.65 11.31
C SER A 82 8.11 -19.44 12.05
N ARG A 83 8.96 -18.70 12.76
CA ARG A 83 8.67 -17.39 13.35
C ARG A 83 8.92 -16.24 12.38
N TYR A 84 9.48 -16.52 11.20
CA TYR A 84 9.67 -15.52 10.14
C TYR A 84 8.32 -15.28 9.44
N VAL A 85 7.54 -14.34 9.99
CA VAL A 85 6.22 -13.97 9.48
C VAL A 85 6.13 -12.46 9.39
N ILE A 86 5.73 -11.96 8.22
CA ILE A 86 5.40 -10.55 7.97
C ILE A 86 3.89 -10.46 7.79
N GLU A 87 3.24 -9.51 8.46
CA GLU A 87 1.80 -9.31 8.35
C GLU A 87 1.50 -7.93 7.76
N ASN A 88 0.61 -7.91 6.77
CA ASN A 88 -0.11 -6.72 6.36
C ASN A 88 -1.58 -6.89 6.71
N LEU A 89 -2.24 -5.81 7.12
CA LEU A 89 -3.69 -5.81 7.34
C LEU A 89 -4.28 -4.44 6.99
N SER A 90 -5.54 -4.42 6.58
CA SER A 90 -6.28 -3.19 6.30
C SER A 90 -7.73 -3.32 6.75
N ARG A 91 -8.44 -2.18 6.85
CA ARG A 91 -9.86 -2.15 7.18
C ARG A 91 -10.58 -1.01 6.48
N GLY A 92 -11.73 -1.31 5.90
CA GLY A 92 -12.65 -0.32 5.32
C GLY A 92 -12.71 -0.34 3.79
N GLU A 93 -11.81 -1.08 3.14
CA GLU A 93 -11.77 -1.20 1.68
C GLU A 93 -12.87 -2.14 1.16
N LYS A 94 -13.38 -1.88 -0.04
CA LYS A 94 -14.54 -2.63 -0.58
C LYS A 94 -14.12 -3.98 -1.16
N SER A 95 -12.88 -4.09 -1.61
CA SER A 95 -12.35 -5.28 -2.28
C SER A 95 -10.89 -5.54 -1.92
N TYR A 96 -10.44 -6.78 -2.16
CA TYR A 96 -9.02 -7.13 -2.08
C TYR A 96 -8.15 -6.22 -2.95
N ASN A 97 -8.60 -5.89 -4.16
CA ASN A 97 -7.85 -5.02 -5.07
C ASN A 97 -7.66 -3.60 -4.50
N GLU A 98 -8.67 -3.06 -3.82
CA GLU A 98 -8.57 -1.75 -3.14
C GLU A 98 -7.65 -1.84 -1.92
N SER A 99 -7.84 -2.84 -1.07
CA SER A 99 -6.94 -3.14 0.07
C SER A 99 -5.47 -3.27 -0.34
N ILE A 100 -5.18 -4.07 -1.39
CA ILE A 100 -3.82 -4.25 -1.88
C ILE A 100 -3.26 -2.94 -2.43
N LYS A 101 -4.03 -2.19 -3.23
CA LYS A 101 -3.55 -0.90 -3.78
C LYS A 101 -3.24 0.11 -2.69
N ASP A 102 -4.08 0.23 -1.67
CA ASP A 102 -3.86 1.13 -0.54
C ASP A 102 -2.65 0.69 0.29
N LEU A 103 -2.51 -0.60 0.57
CA LEU A 103 -1.34 -1.16 1.27
C LEU A 103 -0.04 -1.03 0.47
N PHE A 104 -0.09 -1.04 -0.86
CA PHE A 104 1.08 -0.68 -1.68
C PHE A 104 1.32 0.84 -1.69
N GLY A 105 0.34 1.68 -1.38
CA GLY A 105 0.54 3.10 -1.10
C GLY A 105 1.29 3.35 0.21
N ALA A 106 0.99 2.56 1.23
CA ALA A 106 1.61 2.56 2.56
C ALA A 106 3.02 1.94 2.51
N ILE A 107 4.06 2.68 2.87
CA ILE A 107 5.46 2.32 2.57
C ILE A 107 5.94 1.10 3.36
N TYR A 108 5.56 0.97 4.64
CA TYR A 108 5.97 -0.18 5.46
C TYR A 108 5.28 -1.45 4.99
N HIS A 109 3.99 -1.34 4.67
CA HIS A 109 3.19 -2.45 4.14
C HIS A 109 3.66 -2.88 2.74
N ARG A 110 3.95 -1.92 1.86
CA ARG A 110 4.58 -2.13 0.54
C ARG A 110 5.87 -2.92 0.68
N PHE A 111 6.77 -2.51 1.58
CA PHE A 111 8.02 -3.24 1.84
C PHE A 111 7.79 -4.64 2.41
N GLY A 112 6.67 -4.88 3.08
CA GLY A 112 6.23 -6.22 3.45
C GLY A 112 5.91 -7.10 2.23
N PHE A 113 5.07 -6.61 1.32
CA PHE A 113 4.70 -7.33 0.08
C PHE A 113 5.88 -7.51 -0.89
N LEU A 114 6.81 -6.55 -0.93
CA LEU A 114 8.00 -6.56 -1.78
C LEU A 114 9.25 -7.12 -1.06
N ASN A 115 9.06 -7.82 0.06
CA ASN A 115 10.18 -8.38 0.79
C ASN A 115 10.91 -9.46 -0.04
N PHE A 116 12.24 -9.37 -0.08
CA PHE A 116 13.11 -10.28 -0.84
C PHE A 116 13.20 -11.69 -0.26
N ASN A 117 12.77 -11.89 0.98
CA ASN A 117 12.93 -13.13 1.72
C ASN A 117 11.61 -13.87 1.98
N ILE A 118 10.52 -13.48 1.31
CA ILE A 118 9.25 -14.21 1.34
C ILE A 118 9.01 -14.95 0.02
N ASN A 119 8.34 -16.09 0.10
CA ASN A 119 7.90 -16.90 -1.06
C ASN A 119 6.55 -17.59 -0.86
N GLU A 120 5.90 -17.36 0.26
CA GLU A 120 4.58 -17.92 0.54
C GLU A 120 3.72 -16.91 1.29
N ILE A 121 2.41 -17.05 1.16
CA ILE A 121 1.42 -16.14 1.72
C ILE A 121 0.14 -16.89 2.09
N GLY A 122 -0.54 -16.45 3.13
CA GLY A 122 -1.93 -16.79 3.37
C GLY A 122 -2.72 -15.53 3.68
N TYR A 123 -3.99 -15.51 3.31
CA TYR A 123 -4.81 -14.31 3.41
C TYR A 123 -6.25 -14.66 3.77
N TYR A 124 -6.95 -13.72 4.41
CA TYR A 124 -8.37 -13.87 4.72
C TYR A 124 -9.07 -12.53 4.78
N LYS A 125 -10.32 -12.50 4.32
CA LYS A 125 -11.22 -11.35 4.42
C LYS A 125 -12.39 -11.72 5.31
N LEU A 126 -12.68 -10.86 6.29
CA LEU A 126 -13.91 -10.90 7.07
C LEU A 126 -14.55 -9.51 7.05
N ASN A 127 -15.70 -9.38 6.38
CA ASN A 127 -16.35 -8.10 6.14
C ASN A 127 -15.41 -7.09 5.45
N ASP A 128 -15.08 -6.00 6.10
CA ASP A 128 -14.18 -4.94 5.66
C ASP A 128 -12.74 -5.14 6.15
N ILE A 129 -12.41 -6.23 6.84
CA ILE A 129 -11.08 -6.53 7.39
C ILE A 129 -10.33 -7.48 6.47
N TYR A 130 -9.10 -7.12 6.11
CA TYR A 130 -8.21 -7.90 5.26
C TYR A 130 -6.92 -8.20 6.04
N VAL A 131 -6.48 -9.47 6.05
CA VAL A 131 -5.23 -9.90 6.68
C VAL A 131 -4.41 -10.72 5.69
N TYR A 132 -3.12 -10.44 5.60
CA TYR A 132 -2.14 -11.10 4.75
C TYR A 132 -0.92 -11.49 5.60
N ASN A 133 -0.69 -12.78 5.78
CA ASN A 133 0.49 -13.31 6.45
C ASN A 133 1.45 -13.88 5.41
N MET A 134 2.67 -13.38 5.36
CA MET A 134 3.71 -13.77 4.42
C MET A 134 4.85 -14.45 5.15
N GLY A 135 5.42 -15.49 4.56
CA GLY A 135 6.45 -16.32 5.16
C GLY A 135 7.52 -16.78 4.18
N ASN A 136 8.38 -17.69 4.65
CA ASN A 136 9.45 -18.30 3.88
C ASN A 136 9.43 -19.82 4.05
N SER A 137 9.15 -20.52 2.96
CA SER A 137 8.96 -21.96 2.94
C SER A 137 10.23 -22.75 3.19
N PHE A 138 11.41 -22.19 2.85
CA PHE A 138 12.70 -22.80 3.16
C PHE A 138 12.97 -22.78 4.67
N ILE A 139 12.74 -21.64 5.32
CA ILE A 139 12.86 -21.48 6.77
C ILE A 139 11.84 -22.39 7.48
N ASN A 140 10.57 -22.37 7.05
CA ASN A 140 9.52 -23.22 7.63
C ASN A 140 9.83 -24.72 7.50
N ARG A 141 10.35 -25.16 6.36
CA ARG A 141 10.77 -26.56 6.15
C ARG A 141 11.94 -26.94 7.05
N ALA A 142 12.95 -26.08 7.16
CA ALA A 142 14.09 -26.32 8.06
C ALA A 142 13.64 -26.40 9.53
N CYS A 143 12.62 -25.63 9.94
CA CYS A 143 12.04 -25.73 11.27
C CYS A 143 11.35 -27.08 11.54
N LYS A 144 10.84 -27.77 10.52
CA LYS A 144 10.17 -29.08 10.66
C LYS A 144 11.13 -30.27 10.72
N ILE A 145 12.30 -30.18 10.06
CA ILE A 145 13.26 -31.28 9.98
C ILE A 145 14.02 -31.41 11.30
N LYS A 146 14.16 -32.61 11.86
CA LYS A 146 15.06 -32.84 13.02
C LYS A 146 16.51 -32.67 12.56
N SER A 147 17.21 -31.68 13.08
CA SER A 147 18.62 -31.42 12.76
C SER A 147 19.30 -30.59 13.85
N ASP A 148 20.58 -30.87 14.10
CA ASP A 148 21.41 -30.22 15.12
C ASP A 148 22.50 -29.37 14.45
N TYR A 149 22.07 -28.36 13.68
CA TYR A 149 23.01 -27.44 13.04
C TYR A 149 23.80 -26.66 14.10
N LYS A 150 25.13 -26.66 13.98
CA LYS A 150 26.02 -25.99 14.94
C LYS A 150 26.21 -24.49 14.69
N SER A 151 25.82 -23.98 13.52
CA SER A 151 26.00 -22.57 13.15
C SER A 151 24.87 -22.06 12.25
N GLY A 152 24.47 -20.81 12.43
CA GLY A 152 23.31 -20.26 11.73
C GLY A 152 22.59 -19.16 12.49
N PHE A 153 21.28 -19.08 12.28
CA PHE A 153 20.38 -18.18 12.97
C PHE A 153 19.48 -18.94 13.93
N ALA A 154 19.39 -18.47 15.17
CA ALA A 154 18.42 -18.92 16.17
C ALA A 154 17.17 -18.03 16.16
N GLY A 155 16.13 -18.41 16.91
CA GLY A 155 14.91 -17.62 17.08
C GLY A 155 13.95 -17.61 15.89
N LEU A 156 14.28 -18.33 14.80
CA LEU A 156 13.47 -18.42 13.59
C LEU A 156 12.43 -19.55 13.62
N CYS A 157 12.49 -20.48 14.56
CA CYS A 157 11.55 -21.60 14.68
C CYS A 157 10.67 -21.51 15.93
N ARG A 158 9.63 -22.35 16.00
CA ARG A 158 8.81 -22.57 17.22
C ARG A 158 9.70 -22.80 18.43
N ASP A 159 10.63 -23.74 18.32
CA ASP A 159 11.76 -23.85 19.23
C ASP A 159 12.76 -22.72 18.91
N LYS A 160 12.89 -21.77 19.82
CA LYS A 160 13.76 -20.60 19.63
C LYS A 160 15.24 -20.95 19.69
N ASN A 161 15.60 -22.07 20.31
CA ASN A 161 16.99 -22.52 20.42
C ASN A 161 17.46 -23.25 19.16
N LYS A 162 16.53 -23.74 18.35
CA LYS A 162 16.84 -24.40 17.09
C LYS A 162 17.55 -23.44 16.14
N ILE A 163 18.69 -23.90 15.63
CA ILE A 163 19.52 -23.17 14.67
C ILE A 163 19.13 -23.58 13.26
N ILE A 164 18.94 -22.58 12.38
CA ILE A 164 18.79 -22.78 10.94
C ILE A 164 20.08 -22.31 10.24
N PRO A 165 20.64 -23.08 9.28
CA PRO A 165 21.83 -22.66 8.55
C PRO A 165 21.63 -21.31 7.85
N LYS A 166 22.69 -20.49 7.80
CA LYS A 166 22.64 -19.19 7.11
C LYS A 166 22.19 -19.33 5.65
N GLY A 167 22.62 -20.40 4.97
CA GLY A 167 22.24 -20.68 3.58
C GLY A 167 20.72 -20.63 3.37
N VAL A 168 19.98 -21.38 4.19
CA VAL A 168 18.51 -21.48 4.14
C VAL A 168 17.83 -20.11 4.28
N TYR A 169 18.35 -19.25 5.16
CA TYR A 169 17.80 -17.90 5.35
C TYR A 169 17.97 -17.03 4.09
N TYR A 170 19.04 -17.26 3.31
CA TYR A 170 19.35 -16.48 2.12
C TYR A 170 18.85 -17.09 0.81
N ASP A 171 18.39 -18.34 0.80
CA ASP A 171 18.05 -19.06 -0.44
C ASP A 171 16.96 -18.36 -1.26
N GLN A 172 15.93 -17.81 -0.60
CA GLN A 172 14.92 -17.02 -1.32
C GLN A 172 15.49 -15.69 -1.85
N MET A 173 16.28 -14.98 -1.05
CA MET A 173 16.85 -13.69 -1.46
C MET A 173 17.81 -13.82 -2.66
N LYS A 174 18.58 -14.91 -2.73
CA LYS A 174 19.54 -15.19 -3.82
C LYS A 174 18.89 -15.29 -5.21
N THR A 175 17.63 -15.68 -5.25
CA THR A 175 16.90 -15.88 -6.51
C THR A 175 16.09 -14.66 -6.92
N ASN A 176 15.98 -13.66 -6.03
CA ASN A 176 15.33 -12.39 -6.29
C ASN A 176 16.31 -11.35 -6.88
N PRO A 177 15.80 -10.32 -7.57
CA PRO A 177 16.61 -9.25 -8.13
C PRO A 177 17.47 -8.55 -7.08
N GLN A 178 18.53 -7.91 -7.54
CA GLN A 178 19.44 -7.12 -6.70
C GLN A 178 18.78 -5.86 -6.11
N MET A 179 17.70 -5.40 -6.73
CA MET A 179 17.03 -4.14 -6.42
C MET A 179 15.57 -4.19 -6.89
N VAL A 180 14.71 -3.45 -6.20
CA VAL A 180 13.30 -3.24 -6.53
C VAL A 180 13.00 -1.74 -6.46
N THR A 181 12.27 -1.21 -7.44
CA THR A 181 11.72 0.16 -7.43
C THR A 181 10.20 0.13 -7.33
N TRP A 182 9.63 1.16 -6.71
CA TRP A 182 8.18 1.36 -6.68
C TRP A 182 7.81 2.85 -6.72
N PRO A 183 6.83 3.31 -7.52
CA PRO A 183 6.23 2.61 -8.66
C PRO A 183 7.29 1.96 -9.54
N TYR A 184 6.99 0.79 -10.10
CA TYR A 184 7.95 0.10 -10.96
C TYR A 184 8.08 0.80 -12.31
N ASP A 185 9.15 0.53 -13.04
CA ASP A 185 9.40 1.17 -14.32
C ASP A 185 8.29 0.87 -15.33
N GLY A 186 7.71 1.92 -15.92
CA GLY A 186 6.56 1.84 -16.82
C GLY A 186 5.21 1.57 -16.14
N MET A 187 5.13 1.65 -14.80
CA MET A 187 3.87 1.44 -14.08
C MET A 187 2.80 2.44 -14.52
N LYS A 188 1.61 1.93 -14.86
CA LYS A 188 0.43 2.74 -15.21
C LYS A 188 -0.56 2.79 -14.06
N ASN A 189 -1.40 3.82 -14.06
CA ASN A 189 -2.48 3.99 -13.08
C ASN A 189 -2.00 4.02 -11.63
N THR A 190 -0.84 4.65 -11.39
CA THR A 190 -0.35 4.90 -10.03
C THR A 190 -1.29 5.87 -9.31
N PRO A 191 -1.67 5.61 -8.04
CA PRO A 191 -2.49 6.56 -7.28
C PRO A 191 -1.82 7.94 -7.22
N ALA A 192 -2.63 9.00 -7.19
CA ALA A 192 -2.10 10.36 -7.13
C ALA A 192 -1.56 10.77 -5.74
N VAL A 193 -1.99 10.07 -4.68
CA VAL A 193 -1.77 10.49 -3.29
C VAL A 193 -1.46 9.35 -2.33
N PHE A 194 -0.77 9.72 -1.26
CA PHE A 194 -0.65 8.97 -0.03
C PHE A 194 -1.35 9.74 1.10
N TYR A 195 -2.09 9.03 1.96
CA TYR A 195 -2.92 9.66 2.97
C TYR A 195 -3.11 8.86 4.25
N GLU A 196 -2.71 7.59 4.30
CA GLU A 196 -2.96 6.76 5.47
C GLU A 196 -1.95 5.61 5.56
N GLU A 197 -1.33 5.50 6.73
CA GLU A 197 -0.57 4.34 7.18
C GLU A 197 -0.46 4.41 8.70
N ILE A 198 -0.44 3.25 9.36
CA ILE A 198 -0.21 3.14 10.80
C ILE A 198 0.94 2.15 11.03
N PRO A 199 2.05 2.58 11.66
CA PRO A 199 2.34 3.95 12.10
C PRO A 199 2.59 4.90 10.91
N ASP A 200 2.35 6.20 11.08
CA ASP A 200 2.46 7.18 9.99
C ASP A 200 3.95 7.51 9.70
N PRO A 201 4.49 7.24 8.49
CA PRO A 201 5.86 7.56 8.12
C PRO A 201 6.15 9.05 7.96
N LEU A 202 5.11 9.88 7.82
CA LEU A 202 5.22 11.32 7.56
C LEU A 202 4.16 12.11 8.37
N PRO A 203 4.22 12.08 9.72
CA PRO A 203 3.15 12.58 10.59
C PRO A 203 2.91 14.10 10.54
N GLU A 204 3.84 14.84 9.94
CA GLU A 204 3.74 16.29 9.74
C GLU A 204 3.02 16.70 8.44
N TYR A 205 2.53 15.72 7.67
CA TYR A 205 1.68 15.90 6.50
C TYR A 205 0.44 15.01 6.57
N GLY A 206 -0.75 15.61 6.53
CA GLY A 206 -2.01 14.87 6.57
C GLY A 206 -2.37 14.19 5.24
N VAL A 207 -1.82 14.69 4.13
CA VAL A 207 -1.92 14.09 2.79
C VAL A 207 -0.74 14.59 1.96
N CYS A 208 -0.18 13.72 1.11
CA CYS A 208 0.88 14.09 0.18
C CYS A 208 0.77 13.32 -1.13
N GLY A 209 1.72 13.52 -2.05
CA GLY A 209 1.82 12.74 -3.28
C GLY A 209 2.21 11.29 -2.99
N TYR A 210 1.92 10.41 -3.94
CA TYR A 210 2.22 8.99 -3.82
C TYR A 210 3.75 8.75 -3.72
N PRO A 211 4.24 8.01 -2.71
CA PRO A 211 5.66 7.89 -2.47
C PRO A 211 6.34 6.95 -3.46
N VAL A 212 7.56 7.33 -3.81
CA VAL A 212 8.48 6.60 -4.67
C VAL A 212 9.56 5.97 -3.80
N SER A 213 10.04 4.78 -4.14
CA SER A 213 11.01 4.05 -3.34
C SER A 213 11.95 3.20 -4.18
N ILE A 214 13.14 3.00 -3.66
CA ILE A 214 14.14 2.05 -4.15
C ILE A 214 14.62 1.21 -2.97
N SER A 215 14.65 -0.12 -3.15
CA SER A 215 15.13 -1.07 -2.15
C SER A 215 16.17 -1.99 -2.75
N PHE A 216 17.29 -2.15 -2.04
CA PHE A 216 18.35 -3.08 -2.40
C PHE A 216 18.18 -4.40 -1.63
N ASN A 217 18.36 -5.51 -2.35
CA ASN A 217 18.28 -6.84 -1.78
C ASN A 217 19.38 -7.05 -0.73
N PRO A 218 19.03 -7.34 0.54
CA PRO A 218 20.01 -7.49 1.61
C PRO A 218 21.09 -8.54 1.30
N TYR A 219 20.77 -9.63 0.60
CA TYR A 219 21.77 -10.65 0.26
C TYR A 219 22.99 -10.08 -0.47
N TYR A 220 22.77 -9.12 -1.38
CA TYR A 220 23.85 -8.53 -2.18
C TYR A 220 24.41 -7.24 -1.58
N TYR A 221 23.73 -6.62 -0.61
CA TYR A 221 23.99 -5.24 -0.20
C TYR A 221 24.12 -5.01 1.31
N GLU A 222 23.76 -5.97 2.17
CA GLU A 222 23.78 -5.80 3.64
C GLU A 222 25.16 -5.44 4.18
N ASN A 223 26.22 -6.00 3.59
CA ASN A 223 27.61 -5.72 3.95
C ASN A 223 28.26 -4.59 3.11
N LYS A 224 27.49 -3.91 2.26
CA LYS A 224 27.99 -2.82 1.41
C LYS A 224 27.73 -1.48 2.07
N LYS A 225 28.66 -0.54 1.91
CA LYS A 225 28.44 0.86 2.28
C LYS A 225 27.60 1.53 1.19
N ILE A 226 26.36 1.87 1.52
CA ILE A 226 25.42 2.57 0.64
C ILE A 226 25.24 4.00 1.17
N SER A 227 25.57 4.97 0.34
CA SER A 227 25.32 6.39 0.61
C SER A 227 24.43 6.96 -0.49
N LEU A 228 23.29 7.52 -0.12
CA LEU A 228 22.43 8.27 -1.03
C LEU A 228 23.07 9.64 -1.32
N ILE A 229 23.16 10.00 -2.60
CA ILE A 229 23.64 11.31 -3.07
C ILE A 229 22.45 12.19 -3.47
N SER A 230 21.59 11.67 -4.33
CA SER A 230 20.39 12.34 -4.81
C SER A 230 19.23 11.36 -4.89
N PHE A 231 18.02 11.84 -4.63
CA PHE A 231 16.79 11.13 -4.95
C PHE A 231 15.79 12.18 -5.39
N GLU A 232 15.41 12.14 -6.66
CA GLU A 232 14.73 13.25 -7.31
C GLU A 232 13.60 12.73 -8.19
N LEU A 233 12.57 13.57 -8.31
CA LEU A 233 11.37 13.29 -9.07
C LEU A 233 11.16 14.43 -10.06
N TYR A 234 10.81 14.10 -11.30
CA TYR A 234 10.61 15.04 -12.39
C TYR A 234 9.24 14.82 -13.01
N LYS A 235 8.56 15.92 -13.36
CA LYS A 235 7.32 15.92 -14.13
C LYS A 235 7.60 16.59 -15.46
N ASN A 236 7.47 15.87 -16.57
CA ASN A 236 7.74 16.40 -17.93
C ASN A 236 9.10 17.12 -18.01
N GLY A 237 10.15 16.50 -17.45
CA GLY A 237 11.51 17.06 -17.40
C GLY A 237 11.74 18.18 -16.37
N LYS A 238 10.71 18.65 -15.65
CA LYS A 238 10.87 19.66 -14.59
C LYS A 238 10.93 19.00 -13.22
N LYS A 239 11.95 19.34 -12.42
CA LYS A 239 12.11 18.81 -11.06
C LYS A 239 10.93 19.19 -10.17
N VAL A 240 10.47 18.23 -9.37
CA VAL A 240 9.47 18.44 -8.32
C VAL A 240 10.21 18.93 -7.07
N GLU A 241 10.14 20.23 -6.82
CA GLU A 241 10.93 20.87 -5.74
C GLU A 241 10.49 20.45 -4.33
N LYS A 242 9.18 20.29 -4.12
CA LYS A 242 8.62 19.99 -2.79
C LYS A 242 8.61 18.48 -2.56
N THR A 243 9.75 17.95 -2.13
CA THR A 243 9.90 16.52 -1.78
C THR A 243 10.54 16.35 -0.41
N LYS A 244 10.35 15.18 0.20
CA LYS A 244 11.04 14.75 1.42
C LYS A 244 11.54 13.32 1.28
N ILE A 245 12.80 13.11 1.60
CA ILE A 245 13.43 11.78 1.55
C ILE A 245 13.42 11.17 2.95
N ILE A 246 12.92 9.93 3.06
CA ILE A 246 12.96 9.11 4.25
C ILE A 246 13.90 7.93 4.03
N THR A 247 14.75 7.69 5.01
CA THR A 247 15.76 6.64 5.08
C THR A 247 15.70 6.01 6.47
N TYR A 248 16.40 4.91 6.69
CA TYR A 248 16.50 4.31 8.03
C TYR A 248 17.01 5.28 9.13
N LYS A 249 17.71 6.37 8.76
CA LYS A 249 18.28 7.33 9.71
C LYS A 249 17.26 8.33 10.25
N ASN A 250 16.26 8.70 9.45
CA ASN A 250 15.28 9.73 9.77
C ASN A 250 13.82 9.23 9.73
N ASP A 251 13.63 7.93 9.52
CA ASP A 251 12.34 7.28 9.70
C ASP A 251 11.89 7.35 11.16
N VAL A 252 10.84 8.13 11.41
CA VAL A 252 10.30 8.40 12.75
C VAL A 252 9.86 7.13 13.47
N ASN A 253 9.43 6.10 12.72
CA ASN A 253 8.97 4.83 13.29
C ASN A 253 10.05 3.75 13.34
N ARG A 254 11.26 4.01 12.78
CA ARG A 254 12.42 3.09 12.76
C ARG A 254 12.11 1.72 12.12
N MET A 255 11.26 1.71 11.10
CA MET A 255 10.81 0.52 10.38
C MET A 255 11.65 0.27 9.12
N LEU A 256 12.10 1.33 8.43
CA LEU A 256 12.94 1.25 7.23
C LEU A 256 14.28 0.56 7.53
N LYS A 257 14.72 -0.27 6.59
CA LYS A 257 16.04 -0.91 6.62
C LYS A 257 17.09 -0.03 5.95
N LYS A 258 18.37 -0.32 6.25
CA LYS A 258 19.52 0.40 5.66
C LYS A 258 19.58 0.34 4.13
N THR A 259 18.90 -0.64 3.54
CA THR A 259 18.80 -0.84 2.10
C THR A 259 17.51 -0.29 1.49
N GLN A 260 16.73 0.52 2.22
CA GLN A 260 15.46 1.09 1.77
C GLN A 260 15.49 2.61 1.81
N PHE A 261 15.05 3.22 0.72
CA PHE A 261 15.00 4.67 0.54
C PHE A 261 13.66 5.05 -0.08
N VAL A 262 13.05 6.12 0.43
CA VAL A 262 11.73 6.59 0.00
C VAL A 262 11.77 8.10 -0.24
N LEU A 263 11.14 8.55 -1.31
CA LEU A 263 10.89 9.94 -1.64
C LEU A 263 9.39 10.20 -1.62
N PHE A 264 8.97 11.14 -0.79
CA PHE A 264 7.61 11.67 -0.72
C PHE A 264 7.52 12.98 -1.50
N PRO A 265 6.72 13.07 -2.56
CA PRO A 265 6.25 14.35 -3.07
C PRO A 265 5.31 14.97 -2.04
N LEU A 266 5.57 16.21 -1.62
CA LEU A 266 4.79 16.88 -0.56
C LEU A 266 3.48 17.49 -1.10
N GLU A 267 3.28 17.42 -2.41
CA GLU A 267 2.03 17.77 -3.07
C GLU A 267 1.50 16.58 -3.87
N ARG A 268 0.17 16.52 -4.06
CA ARG A 268 -0.50 15.51 -4.89
C ARG A 268 0.16 15.44 -6.27
N LEU A 269 0.37 14.22 -6.75
CA LEU A 269 0.81 14.00 -8.13
C LEU A 269 -0.33 14.32 -9.10
N GLU A 270 0.00 14.91 -10.25
CA GLU A 270 -1.02 15.34 -11.21
C GLU A 270 -1.64 14.15 -11.95
N TYR A 271 -2.96 14.10 -12.00
CA TYR A 271 -3.71 13.07 -12.73
C TYR A 271 -3.31 13.04 -14.22
N GLY A 272 -3.01 11.84 -14.72
CA GLY A 272 -2.60 11.61 -16.11
C GLY A 272 -1.22 12.13 -16.47
N ALA A 273 -0.42 12.62 -15.51
CA ALA A 273 0.95 13.03 -15.77
C ALA A 273 1.93 11.85 -15.69
N HIS A 274 3.00 11.96 -16.48
CA HIS A 274 4.18 11.10 -16.40
C HIS A 274 5.18 11.69 -15.41
N TYR A 275 5.83 10.83 -14.64
CA TYR A 275 6.90 11.21 -13.73
C TYR A 275 8.14 10.32 -13.94
N ASP A 276 9.29 10.97 -14.02
CA ASP A 276 10.60 10.33 -14.07
C ASP A 276 11.29 10.44 -12.71
N VAL A 277 12.01 9.39 -12.33
CA VAL A 277 12.71 9.29 -11.06
C VAL A 277 14.18 9.13 -11.34
N LYS A 278 15.03 9.86 -10.62
CA LYS A 278 16.48 9.72 -10.66
C LYS A 278 17.04 9.56 -9.26
N ALA A 279 17.87 8.55 -9.05
CA ALA A 279 18.49 8.31 -7.76
C ALA A 279 19.97 7.93 -7.91
N ASP A 280 20.84 8.73 -7.31
CA ASP A 280 22.29 8.52 -7.32
C ASP A 280 22.78 8.03 -5.97
N PHE A 281 23.64 7.01 -6.01
CA PHE A 281 24.23 6.40 -4.83
C PHE A 281 25.73 6.21 -4.99
N ILE A 282 26.47 6.31 -3.89
CA ILE A 282 27.79 5.71 -3.77
C ILE A 282 27.63 4.35 -3.11
N ILE A 283 27.99 3.29 -3.84
CA ILE A 283 27.95 1.90 -3.35
C ILE A 283 29.35 1.32 -3.42
N ASN A 284 29.94 1.00 -2.26
CA ASN A 284 31.33 0.57 -2.12
C ASN A 284 32.33 1.51 -2.84
N GLY A 285 32.13 2.82 -2.67
CA GLY A 285 33.01 3.85 -3.25
C GLY A 285 32.79 4.13 -4.74
N ARG A 286 31.85 3.45 -5.40
CA ARG A 286 31.51 3.69 -6.83
C ARG A 286 30.17 4.39 -6.96
N MET A 287 30.13 5.43 -7.79
CA MET A 287 28.88 6.09 -8.18
C MET A 287 28.00 5.12 -8.99
N LYS A 288 26.72 5.07 -8.68
CA LYS A 288 25.69 4.34 -9.41
C LYS A 288 24.43 5.20 -9.50
N SER A 289 23.91 5.32 -10.71
CA SER A 289 22.69 6.08 -11.02
C SER A 289 21.58 5.12 -11.43
N PHE A 290 20.36 5.40 -10.96
CA PHE A 290 19.16 4.64 -11.29
C PHE A 290 18.10 5.60 -11.80
N GLU A 291 17.48 5.27 -12.93
CA GLU A 291 16.41 6.05 -13.54
C GLU A 291 15.24 5.13 -13.92
N TRP A 292 14.01 5.59 -13.68
CA TRP A 292 12.79 4.88 -14.08
C TRP A 292 11.60 5.84 -14.14
N GLY A 293 10.53 5.48 -14.84
CA GLY A 293 9.35 6.34 -15.00
C GLY A 293 8.03 5.64 -14.67
N PHE A 294 6.99 6.41 -14.36
CA PHE A 294 5.63 5.90 -14.12
C PHE A 294 4.56 6.93 -14.47
N ASP A 295 3.33 6.43 -14.70
CA ASP A 295 2.17 7.25 -15.01
C ASP A 295 1.13 7.22 -13.89
N VAL A 296 0.63 8.41 -13.57
CA VAL A 296 -0.42 8.62 -12.58
C VAL A 296 -1.78 8.32 -13.19
N GLU A 297 -2.72 7.83 -12.37
CA GLU A 297 -4.10 7.53 -12.78
C GLU A 297 -4.71 8.65 -13.63
N GLU A 298 -5.31 8.25 -14.75
CA GLU A 298 -5.82 9.18 -15.76
C GLU A 298 -6.94 10.07 -15.23
N LYS A 299 -7.01 11.28 -15.77
CA LYS A 299 -8.13 12.21 -15.53
C LYS A 299 -9.36 11.81 -16.38
N ARG A 300 -9.93 10.64 -16.13
CA ARG A 300 -11.17 10.17 -16.81
C ARG A 300 -12.43 10.92 -16.40
N ILE A 301 -12.36 11.61 -15.27
CA ILE A 301 -13.46 12.35 -14.65
C ILE A 301 -13.02 13.82 -14.52
N PRO A 302 -13.89 14.80 -14.85
CA PRO A 302 -13.60 16.20 -14.62
C PRO A 302 -13.23 16.48 -13.17
N VAL A 303 -12.12 17.20 -12.96
CA VAL A 303 -11.61 17.57 -11.62
C VAL A 303 -11.84 19.06 -11.40
N ILE A 304 -12.49 19.39 -10.29
CA ILE A 304 -12.63 20.75 -9.78
C ILE A 304 -11.64 20.92 -8.64
N THR A 305 -10.68 21.82 -8.81
CA THR A 305 -9.72 22.16 -7.76
C THR A 305 -10.24 23.32 -6.94
N VAL A 306 -10.50 23.06 -5.65
CA VAL A 306 -10.87 24.07 -4.67
C VAL A 306 -9.60 24.63 -4.05
N ILE A 307 -9.39 25.93 -4.26
CA ILE A 307 -8.27 26.70 -3.70
C ILE A 307 -8.84 27.64 -2.64
N GLY A 308 -8.25 27.64 -1.45
CA GLY A 308 -8.70 28.46 -0.33
C GLY A 308 -9.90 27.86 0.44
N THR A 309 -10.57 28.73 1.20
CA THR A 309 -11.65 28.35 2.12
C THR A 309 -13.04 28.46 1.51
N ASN A 310 -13.23 29.32 0.50
CA ASN A 310 -14.51 29.54 -0.15
C ASN A 310 -14.38 29.47 -1.67
N GLY A 311 -15.45 29.14 -2.36
CA GLY A 311 -15.44 29.14 -3.82
C GLY A 311 -16.80 28.87 -4.45
N LYS A 312 -16.99 29.34 -5.68
CA LYS A 312 -18.17 29.05 -6.50
C LYS A 312 -17.69 28.39 -7.79
N TYR A 313 -18.22 27.20 -8.07
CA TYR A 313 -17.85 26.39 -9.23
C TYR A 313 -19.09 26.02 -10.03
N PHE A 314 -18.89 25.75 -11.31
CA PHE A 314 -19.96 25.41 -12.23
C PHE A 314 -19.80 23.98 -12.73
N ILE A 315 -20.91 23.25 -12.75
CA ILE A 315 -20.96 21.83 -13.10
C ILE A 315 -22.15 21.55 -14.00
N LYS A 316 -22.10 20.46 -14.76
CA LYS A 316 -23.23 19.97 -15.55
C LYS A 316 -24.00 18.90 -14.78
N SER A 317 -25.30 18.81 -15.04
CA SER A 317 -26.16 17.78 -14.47
C SER A 317 -25.75 16.39 -14.98
N ASN A 318 -25.90 15.37 -14.13
CA ASN A 318 -25.61 13.95 -14.40
C ASN A 318 -24.15 13.60 -14.73
N ILE A 319 -23.22 14.54 -14.60
CA ILE A 319 -21.78 14.28 -14.73
C ILE A 319 -21.18 14.01 -13.35
N THR A 320 -20.32 12.98 -13.28
CA THR A 320 -19.50 12.74 -12.09
C THR A 320 -18.31 13.69 -12.10
N TYR A 321 -18.03 14.33 -10.98
CA TYR A 321 -16.86 15.19 -10.76
C TYR A 321 -16.01 14.64 -9.63
N LEU A 322 -14.70 14.85 -9.72
CA LEU A 322 -13.80 14.82 -8.57
C LEU A 322 -13.64 16.26 -8.06
N ILE A 323 -13.99 16.50 -6.80
CA ILE A 323 -13.80 17.80 -6.16
C ILE A 323 -12.61 17.66 -5.23
N TYR A 324 -11.47 18.16 -5.69
CA TYR A 324 -10.21 18.13 -4.97
C TYR A 324 -10.03 19.41 -4.15
N PHE A 325 -9.93 19.27 -2.84
CA PHE A 325 -9.67 20.36 -1.92
C PHE A 325 -8.17 20.46 -1.65
N LYS A 326 -7.49 21.39 -2.35
CA LYS A 326 -6.04 21.59 -2.17
C LYS A 326 -5.76 21.90 -0.69
N PRO A 327 -4.86 21.15 -0.01
CA PRO A 327 -4.55 21.37 1.40
C PRO A 327 -4.21 22.83 1.69
N LEU A 328 -4.79 23.39 2.76
CA LEU A 328 -4.51 24.76 3.20
C LEU A 328 -3.15 24.88 3.91
N ASN A 329 -2.68 23.77 4.49
CA ASN A 329 -1.38 23.59 5.13
C ASN A 329 -1.01 22.10 5.12
N SER A 330 0.17 21.74 5.62
CA SER A 330 0.68 20.36 5.57
C SER A 330 -0.25 19.35 6.25
N ASN A 331 -0.89 19.71 7.36
CA ASN A 331 -1.74 18.83 8.17
C ASN A 331 -3.23 18.87 7.79
N ASP A 332 -3.57 19.39 6.61
CA ASP A 332 -4.95 19.62 6.25
C ASP A 332 -5.63 18.43 5.56
N ARG A 333 -6.37 17.64 6.35
CA ARG A 333 -7.27 16.57 5.88
C ARG A 333 -8.73 17.02 5.85
N LEU A 334 -9.46 16.61 4.80
CA LEU A 334 -10.87 16.91 4.65
C LEU A 334 -11.70 16.16 5.70
N SER A 335 -12.52 16.88 6.46
CA SER A 335 -13.38 16.28 7.48
C SER A 335 -14.67 17.09 7.68
N GLY A 336 -15.67 16.43 8.27
CA GLY A 336 -16.96 17.05 8.57
C GLY A 336 -17.72 17.47 7.31
N LEU A 337 -17.67 16.64 6.26
CA LEU A 337 -18.40 16.88 5.01
C LEU A 337 -19.91 16.94 5.28
N LYS A 338 -20.51 18.08 4.96
CA LYS A 338 -21.94 18.35 5.00
C LYS A 338 -22.35 18.98 3.67
N TYR A 339 -23.60 18.78 3.28
CA TYR A 339 -24.13 19.39 2.06
C TYR A 339 -25.59 19.80 2.23
N GLU A 340 -25.95 20.89 1.57
CA GLU A 340 -27.30 21.49 1.60
C GLU A 340 -27.73 21.82 0.18
N TYR A 341 -28.97 21.47 -0.17
CA TYR A 341 -29.56 21.75 -1.47
C TYR A 341 -31.06 22.05 -1.36
N ILE A 342 -31.58 22.74 -2.37
CA ILE A 342 -33.00 23.09 -2.48
C ILE A 342 -33.77 22.05 -3.32
N LYS A 343 -35.10 22.06 -3.20
CA LYS A 343 -36.00 21.19 -4.00
C LYS A 343 -35.70 21.31 -5.50
N GLY A 344 -35.63 20.16 -6.18
CA GLY A 344 -35.28 20.05 -7.60
C GLY A 344 -33.81 19.72 -7.89
N LEU A 345 -33.01 19.42 -6.85
CA LEU A 345 -31.68 18.83 -6.97
C LEU A 345 -31.70 17.45 -6.29
N LYS A 346 -31.04 16.46 -6.89
CA LYS A 346 -30.84 15.12 -6.33
C LYS A 346 -29.35 14.78 -6.31
N ILE A 347 -28.88 14.27 -5.18
CA ILE A 347 -27.52 13.72 -5.06
C ILE A 347 -27.59 12.25 -5.51
N ASN A 348 -27.02 11.95 -6.68
CA ASN A 348 -26.99 10.59 -7.19
C ASN A 348 -25.88 9.79 -6.50
N LYS A 349 -24.74 10.43 -6.25
CA LYS A 349 -23.58 9.79 -5.63
C LYS A 349 -22.69 10.84 -4.98
N ILE A 350 -22.27 10.59 -3.73
CA ILE A 350 -21.30 11.43 -3.03
C ILE A 350 -20.47 10.56 -2.08
N GLY A 351 -19.18 10.85 -1.95
CA GLY A 351 -18.32 10.20 -0.97
C GLY A 351 -16.84 10.51 -1.22
N TYR A 352 -15.98 10.02 -0.33
CA TYR A 352 -14.55 10.23 -0.42
C TYR A 352 -13.92 9.34 -1.49
N LYS A 353 -13.09 9.93 -2.36
CA LYS A 353 -12.14 9.20 -3.22
C LYS A 353 -10.81 9.00 -2.50
N ASP A 354 -10.39 10.01 -1.73
CA ASP A 354 -9.20 10.00 -0.89
C ASP A 354 -9.36 11.06 0.21
N ALA A 355 -8.33 11.28 1.04
CA ALA A 355 -8.39 12.19 2.19
C ALA A 355 -8.77 13.64 1.86
N ASN A 356 -8.56 14.12 0.62
CA ASN A 356 -8.83 15.50 0.23
C ASN A 356 -9.64 15.63 -1.07
N THR A 357 -10.22 14.53 -1.56
CA THR A 357 -11.03 14.52 -2.78
C THR A 357 -12.33 13.77 -2.55
N ILE A 358 -13.44 14.35 -2.99
CA ILE A 358 -14.73 13.68 -3.03
C ILE A 358 -15.13 13.40 -4.48
N TYR A 359 -15.80 12.29 -4.72
CA TYR A 359 -16.58 12.12 -5.93
C TYR A 359 -17.98 12.70 -5.71
N LEU A 360 -18.54 13.33 -6.73
CA LEU A 360 -19.88 13.89 -6.69
C LEU A 360 -20.57 13.68 -8.04
N ASN A 361 -21.79 13.15 -8.01
CA ASN A 361 -22.71 13.17 -9.13
C ASN A 361 -24.06 13.72 -8.65
N ILE A 362 -24.55 14.76 -9.32
CA ILE A 362 -25.83 15.38 -9.01
C ILE A 362 -26.66 15.53 -10.27
N SER A 363 -27.98 15.53 -10.09
CA SER A 363 -28.93 15.86 -11.14
C SER A 363 -29.83 17.01 -10.71
N GLY A 364 -30.13 17.92 -11.61
CA GLY A 364 -31.05 19.02 -11.36
C GLY A 364 -31.10 20.03 -12.49
N TYR A 365 -32.01 20.99 -12.39
CA TYR A 365 -32.16 22.05 -13.39
C TYR A 365 -31.01 23.07 -13.33
N PRO A 366 -30.72 23.76 -14.44
CA PRO A 366 -29.79 24.89 -14.49
C PRO A 366 -30.09 25.94 -13.40
N GLY A 367 -29.04 26.55 -12.86
CA GLY A 367 -29.11 27.56 -11.80
C GLY A 367 -29.29 27.00 -10.37
N LYS A 368 -29.61 25.71 -10.21
CA LYS A 368 -29.68 25.08 -8.88
C LYS A 368 -28.31 25.03 -8.23
N LYS A 369 -28.28 25.22 -6.91
CA LYS A 369 -27.05 25.36 -6.11
C LYS A 369 -26.96 24.24 -5.09
N LEU A 370 -25.80 23.57 -5.04
CA LEU A 370 -25.39 22.70 -3.95
C LEU A 370 -24.36 23.42 -3.10
N LYS A 371 -24.62 23.59 -1.80
CA LYS A 371 -23.60 24.06 -0.86
C LYS A 371 -22.90 22.84 -0.27
N ILE A 372 -21.57 22.84 -0.30
CA ILE A 372 -20.74 21.84 0.36
C ILE A 372 -19.94 22.54 1.45
N THR A 373 -20.11 22.08 2.68
CA THR A 373 -19.40 22.58 3.85
C THR A 373 -18.53 21.48 4.42
N THR A 374 -17.31 21.83 4.80
CA THR A 374 -16.38 21.00 5.58
C THR A 374 -15.96 21.79 6.81
N LYS A 375 -15.19 21.18 7.73
CA LYS A 375 -14.72 21.91 8.92
C LYS A 375 -14.01 23.23 8.60
N LYS A 376 -13.30 23.32 7.47
CA LYS A 376 -12.46 24.49 7.11
C LYS A 376 -12.91 25.22 5.84
N ARG A 377 -13.90 24.71 5.10
CA ARG A 377 -14.24 25.22 3.76
C ARG A 377 -15.73 25.22 3.47
N LYS A 378 -16.18 26.18 2.66
CA LYS A 378 -17.55 26.30 2.16
C LYS A 378 -17.53 26.61 0.67
N ILE A 379 -18.00 25.69 -0.16
CA ILE A 379 -18.10 25.92 -1.60
C ILE A 379 -19.54 25.83 -2.08
N ILE A 380 -19.82 26.48 -3.21
CA ILE A 380 -21.10 26.43 -3.89
C ILE A 380 -20.87 25.87 -5.29
N LEU A 381 -21.54 24.78 -5.61
CA LEU A 381 -21.60 24.25 -6.97
C LEU A 381 -22.91 24.68 -7.62
N VAL A 382 -22.86 25.20 -8.83
CA VAL A 382 -24.03 25.66 -9.58
C VAL A 382 -24.17 24.82 -10.85
N ILE A 383 -25.36 24.25 -11.06
CA ILE A 383 -25.66 23.51 -12.29
C ILE A 383 -25.75 24.52 -13.44
N LYS A 384 -24.96 24.31 -14.49
CA LYS A 384 -25.08 24.96 -15.81
C LYS A 384 -25.66 23.98 -16.82
N ASP A 385 -26.17 24.54 -17.90
CA ASP A 385 -26.62 23.82 -19.10
C ASP A 385 -25.55 22.89 -19.68
#